data_AF-A0A527A4F1-F1
#
_entry.id   AF-A0A527A4F1-F1
#
_cell.length_a   1.000
_cell.length_b   1.000
_cell.length_c   1.000
_cell.angle_alpha   90.00
_cell.angle_beta   90.00
_cell.angle_gamma   90.00
#
_symmetry.space_group_name_H-M   'P 1'
#
loop_
_entity.id
_entity.type
_entity.pdbx_description
1 polymer ?
#
loop_
_entity_poly.entity_id
_entity_poly.type
_entity_poly.pdbx_seq_one_letter_code
_entity_poly.pdbx_strand_id
1 'polypeptide(L)' 'MVQAVMTIAAEQEMPRSKRRSSLIRSPQFSSLVILIVLLAVFAIADANFLSPLNISNMMAFLPELGIIALGMTLLLTAGE' A
#
# COMPACT_ATOMS: atom_id res chain seq x y z
N MET A 1 15.80 9.15 -53.83
CA MET A 1 14.89 8.13 -53.26
C MET A 1 15.55 7.22 -52.23
N VAL A 2 16.78 6.73 -52.42
CA VAL A 2 17.46 5.84 -51.46
C VAL A 2 17.80 6.53 -50.11
N GLN A 3 18.12 7.83 -50.12
CA GLN A 3 18.46 8.57 -48.89
C GLN A 3 17.24 8.84 -47.98
N ALA A 4 16.05 8.93 -48.58
CA ALA A 4 14.79 9.06 -47.84
C ALA A 4 14.48 7.78 -47.07
N VAL A 5 14.77 6.60 -47.64
CA VAL A 5 14.56 5.28 -47.02
C VAL A 5 15.55 5.02 -45.87
N MET A 6 16.80 5.48 -45.97
CA MET A 6 17.81 5.34 -44.91
C MET A 6 17.53 6.22 -43.68
N THR A 7 16.79 7.33 -43.84
CA THR A 7 16.38 8.21 -42.73
C THR A 7 15.27 7.59 -41.89
N ILE A 8 14.35 6.83 -42.50
CA ILE A 8 13.20 6.21 -41.81
C ILE A 8 13.60 4.95 -41.01
N ALA A 9 14.77 4.37 -41.30
CA ALA A 9 15.25 3.14 -40.64
C ALA A 9 15.98 3.40 -39.29
N ALA A 10 16.29 4.65 -38.95
CA ALA A 10 17.03 4.99 -37.73
C ALA A 10 16.12 5.33 -36.52
N GLU A 11 14.79 5.28 -36.68
CA GLU A 11 13.83 5.54 -35.60
C GLU A 11 13.04 4.27 -35.18
N GLN A 12 13.71 3.12 -35.12
CA GLN A 12 13.18 1.95 -34.44
C GLN A 12 14.08 1.60 -33.25
N GLU A 13 13.45 1.63 -32.08
CA GLU A 13 13.89 1.08 -30.79
C GLU A 13 14.80 1.94 -29.91
N MET A 14 14.16 2.81 -29.10
CA MET A 14 14.58 2.96 -27.71
C MET A 14 13.77 2.00 -26.85
N PRO A 15 14.36 0.98 -26.19
CA PRO A 15 13.68 0.26 -25.15
C PRO A 15 13.41 1.24 -24.00
N ARG A 16 12.19 1.77 -23.94
CA ARG A 16 11.71 2.51 -22.77
C ARG A 16 11.62 1.52 -21.63
N SER A 17 12.71 1.38 -20.89
CA SER A 17 12.79 0.73 -19.59
C SER A 17 11.93 1.48 -18.57
N LYS A 18 10.62 1.43 -18.73
CA LYS A 18 9.67 1.75 -17.67
C LYS A 18 9.21 0.45 -17.02
N ARG A 19 10.18 -0.35 -16.55
CA ARG A 19 9.93 -1.35 -15.51
C ARG A 19 9.82 -0.64 -14.15
N ARG A 20 9.07 0.46 -14.07
CA ARG A 20 8.74 1.07 -12.79
C ARG A 20 7.54 0.36 -12.22
N SER A 21 7.89 -0.64 -11.41
CA SER A 21 7.21 -1.04 -10.18
C SER A 21 5.78 -1.55 -10.32
N SER A 22 5.67 -2.84 -10.65
CA SER A 22 4.46 -3.63 -10.40
C SER A 22 4.14 -3.78 -8.90
N LEU A 23 5.08 -3.45 -8.00
CA LEU A 23 4.88 -3.56 -6.55
C LEU A 23 3.92 -2.49 -5.99
N ILE A 24 3.78 -1.34 -6.67
CA ILE A 24 2.90 -0.24 -6.22
C ILE A 24 1.41 -0.54 -6.47
N ARG A 25 1.07 -1.55 -7.28
CA ARG A 25 -0.32 -1.89 -7.62
C ARG A 25 -0.98 -2.92 -6.69
N SER A 26 -0.29 -3.43 -5.67
CA SER A 26 -0.96 -4.36 -4.75
C SER A 26 -1.93 -3.59 -3.82
N PRO A 27 -3.16 -4.08 -3.61
CA PRO A 27 -4.10 -3.48 -2.65
C PRO A 27 -3.51 -3.34 -1.24
N GLN A 28 -2.58 -4.24 -0.90
CA GLN A 28 -1.82 -4.24 0.35
C GLN A 28 -0.97 -2.98 0.51
N PHE A 29 -0.34 -2.51 -0.58
CA PHE A 29 0.45 -1.28 -0.55
C PHE A 29 -0.42 -0.07 -0.22
N SER A 30 -1.64 -0.01 -0.76
CA SER A 30 -2.59 1.06 -0.44
C SER A 30 -2.97 1.08 1.05
N SER A 31 -3.22 -0.10 1.63
CA SER A 31 -3.54 -0.24 3.06
C SER A 31 -2.37 0.20 3.96
N LEU A 32 -1.14 -0.15 3.57
CA LEU A 32 0.05 0.29 4.30
C LEU A 32 0.26 1.82 4.21
N VAL A 33 0.02 2.41 3.04
CA VAL A 33 0.15 3.86 2.85
C VAL A 33 -0.83 4.60 3.75
N ILE A 34 -2.10 4.19 3.82
CA ILE A 34 -3.07 4.86 4.70
C ILE A 34 -2.70 4.69 6.19
N LEU A 35 -2.19 3.52 6.60
CA LEU A 35 -1.71 3.31 7.96
C LEU A 35 -0.57 4.29 8.31
N ILE A 36 0.44 4.41 7.45
CA ILE A 36 1.58 5.31 7.66
C ILE A 36 1.10 6.77 7.74
N VAL A 37 0.19 7.18 6.86
CA VAL A 37 -0.37 8.54 6.86
C VAL A 37 -1.10 8.84 8.17
N LEU A 38 -1.95 7.92 8.65
CA LEU A 38 -2.65 8.09 9.92
C LEU A 38 -1.67 8.17 11.09
N LEU A 39 -0.68 7.28 11.15
CA LEU A 39 0.34 7.33 12.20
C LEU A 39 1.10 8.67 12.18
N ALA A 40 1.46 9.18 11.01
CA ALA A 40 2.15 10.47 10.89
C ALA A 40 1.27 11.63 11.36
N VAL A 41 -0.01 11.67 10.96
CA VAL A 41 -0.95 12.71 11.37
C VAL A 41 -1.14 12.70 12.89
N PHE A 42 -1.38 11.54 13.50
CA PHE A 42 -1.58 11.43 14.95
C PHE A 42 -0.30 11.67 15.75
N ALA A 43 0.86 11.27 15.24
CA ALA A 43 2.14 11.55 15.88
C ALA A 43 2.48 13.05 15.91
N ILE A 44 2.01 13.83 14.92
CA ILE A 44 2.16 15.29 14.92
C ILE A 44 1.08 15.95 15.78
N ALA A 45 -0.14 15.43 15.80
CA ALA A 45 -1.27 15.99 16.55
C ALA A 45 -1.10 15.83 18.08
N ASP A 46 -0.52 14.72 18.54
CA ASP A 46 -0.24 14.49 19.95
C ASP A 46 1.13 13.82 20.15
N ALA A 47 1.99 14.47 20.94
CA ALA A 47 3.36 14.00 21.20
C ALA A 47 3.41 12.69 22.01
N ASN A 48 2.32 12.35 22.72
CA ASN A 48 2.23 11.12 23.52
C ASN A 48 1.61 9.96 22.75
N PHE A 49 1.11 10.18 21.53
CA PHE A 49 0.41 9.16 20.73
C PHE A 49 1.23 7.88 20.57
N LEU A 50 2.50 8.00 20.19
CA LEU A 50 3.44 6.88 20.05
C LEU A 50 4.23 6.56 21.31
N SER A 51 3.79 7.02 22.48
CA SER A 51 4.43 6.65 23.75
C SER A 51 4.32 5.14 23.99
N PRO A 52 5.29 4.51 24.69
CA PRO A 52 5.25 3.08 24.97
C PRO A 52 3.97 2.61 25.68
N LEU A 53 3.40 3.46 26.54
CA LEU A 53 2.15 3.18 27.24
C LEU A 53 0.96 3.11 26.26
N ASN A 54 0.82 4.11 25.39
CA ASN A 54 -0.28 4.14 24.41
C ASN A 54 -0.17 3.01 23.39
N ILE A 55 1.05 2.71 22.92
CA ILE A 55 1.29 1.57 22.04
C ILE A 55 0.93 0.26 22.74
N SER A 56 1.32 0.09 24.01
CA SER A 56 0.99 -1.13 24.77
C SER A 56 -0.51 -1.29 24.97
N ASN A 57 -1.21 -0.19 25.27
CA ASN A 57 -2.67 -0.18 25.35
C ASN A 57 -3.31 -0.56 24.01
N MET A 58 -2.86 0.03 22.89
CA MET A 58 -3.36 -0.33 21.57
C MET A 58 -3.12 -1.81 21.24
N MET A 59 -1.90 -2.32 21.47
CA MET A 59 -1.54 -3.71 21.21
C MET A 59 -2.26 -4.71 22.13
N ALA A 60 -2.72 -4.29 23.31
CA ALA A 60 -3.54 -5.13 24.19
C ALA A 60 -4.95 -5.35 23.60
N PHE A 61 -5.56 -4.32 22.99
CA PHE A 61 -6.92 -4.38 22.45
C PHE A 61 -7.00 -4.79 20.97
N LEU A 62 -5.96 -4.56 20.18
CA LEU A 62 -5.96 -4.86 18.74
C LEU A 62 -6.27 -6.34 18.43
N PRO A 63 -5.67 -7.33 19.15
CA PRO A 63 -5.96 -8.74 18.92
C PRO A 63 -7.41 -9.11 19.28
N GLU A 64 -7.95 -8.52 20.34
CA GLU A 64 -9.34 -8.72 20.76
C GLU A 64 -10.31 -8.28 19.66
N LEU A 65 -10.14 -7.05 19.16
CA LEU A 65 -10.92 -6.52 18.04
C LEU A 65 -10.71 -7.33 16.76
N GLY A 66 -9.49 -7.80 16.51
CA GLY A 66 -9.16 -8.65 15.37
C GLY A 66 -9.91 -9.99 15.38
N ILE A 67 -9.92 -10.68 16.53
CA ILE A 67 -10.65 -11.95 16.67
C ILE A 67 -12.17 -11.73 16.52
N ILE A 68 -12.71 -10.64 17.07
CA ILE A 68 -14.12 -10.28 16.90
C ILE A 68 -14.45 -10.05 15.41
N ALA A 69 -13.63 -9.26 14.71
CA ALA A 69 -13.82 -8.98 13.29
C ALA A 69 -13.73 -10.25 12.43
N LEU A 70 -12.79 -11.15 12.73
CA LEU A 70 -12.69 -12.45 12.08
C LEU A 70 -13.92 -13.31 12.36
N GLY A 71 -14.39 -13.39 13.61
CA GLY A 71 -15.60 -14.11 13.98
C GLY A 71 -16.83 -13.59 13.23
N MET A 72 -17.00 -12.27 13.17
CA MET A 72 -18.07 -11.64 12.38
C MET A 72 -17.93 -11.95 10.90
N THR A 73 -16.73 -11.89 10.34
CA THR A 73 -16.49 -12.24 8.93
C THR A 73 -16.86 -13.69 8.65
N LEU A 74 -16.46 -14.62 9.52
CA LEU A 74 -16.81 -16.03 9.39
C LEU A 74 -18.33 -16.26 9.49
N LEU A 75 -19.03 -15.57 10.40
CA LEU A 75 -20.50 -15.63 10.45
C LEU A 75 -21.14 -15.12 9.15
N LEU A 76 -20.61 -14.03 8.58
CA LEU A 76 -21.11 -13.47 7.32
C LEU A 76 -20.84 -14.38 6.11
N THR A 77 -19.75 -15.17 6.13
CA THR A 77 -19.40 -16.09 5.03
C THR A 77 -19.92 -17.52 5.22
N ALA A 78 -20.16 -17.95 6.46
CA ALA A 78 -20.63 -19.30 6.80
C ALA A 78 -22.15 -19.35 7.09
N GLY A 79 -22.81 -18.18 7.11
CA GLY A 79 -24.26 -18.05 7.22
C GLY A 79 -25.01 -18.16 5.88
N GLU A 80 -24.30 -18.50 4.79
CA GLU A 80 -24.86 -19.07 3.56
C GLU A 80 -24.73 -20.60 3.57
#